data_AF-A0A7U6QLQ4-F1
#
_entry.id   AF-A0A7U6QLQ4-F1
#
_cell.length_a   1.000
_cell.length_b   1.000
_cell.length_c   1.000
_cell.angle_alpha   90.00
_cell.angle_beta   90.00
_cell.angle_gamma   90.00
#
_symmetry.space_group_name_H-M   'P 1'
#
loop_
_entity.id
_entity.type
_entity.pdbx_description
1 polymer ?
#
loop_
_entity_poly.entity_id
_entity_poly.type
_entity_poly.pdbx_seq_one_letter_code
_entity_poly.pdbx_strand_id
1 'polypeptide(L)'
;MGNYTNEENLDTVKKSLENLDGSQSKVEKNAFDAINSSDTALNLVKEGMEKIDNLSAKIDVLSTAINSTSAKMKELEQLSGMIVDFASVIAGISKKTNILSLNASIEAGRAGEHGRGFAVVASEVRDLAAQSAKSSKEITGTIQSIQTFASDLDKEIKDLDNIVKDQATVKEEVMSVFKQILDASYTSNDVSRQMEHEIAYQRDVTDEVKKAVLEMCK
;
A
#
# COMPACT_ATOMS: atom_id res chain seq x y z
N MET A 1 10.40 -66.05 -48.71
CA MET A 1 10.58 -64.64 -48.32
C MET A 1 9.37 -64.07 -47.57
N GLY A 2 8.11 -64.39 -47.91
CA GLY A 2 6.93 -63.80 -47.24
C GLY A 2 6.71 -64.12 -45.73
N ASN A 3 7.10 -65.30 -45.23
CA ASN A 3 6.92 -65.63 -43.81
C ASN A 3 7.89 -64.87 -42.88
N TYR A 4 9.14 -64.64 -43.32
CA TYR A 4 10.13 -63.88 -42.54
C TYR A 4 9.71 -62.41 -42.35
N THR A 5 9.10 -61.81 -43.37
CA THR A 5 8.61 -60.42 -43.31
C THR A 5 7.42 -60.27 -42.36
N ASN A 6 6.57 -61.30 -42.22
CA ASN A 6 5.44 -61.27 -41.28
C ASN A 6 5.88 -61.43 -39.81
N GLU A 7 6.89 -62.26 -39.52
CA GLU A 7 7.45 -62.36 -38.16
C GLU A 7 8.15 -61.08 -37.71
N GLU A 8 8.96 -60.45 -38.58
CA GLU A 8 9.60 -59.16 -38.28
C GLU A 8 8.56 -58.04 -38.05
N ASN A 9 7.47 -58.03 -38.83
CA ASN A 9 6.36 -57.10 -38.64
C ASN A 9 5.63 -57.34 -37.30
N LEU A 10 5.39 -58.59 -36.91
CA LEU A 10 4.78 -58.94 -35.62
C LEU A 10 5.63 -58.54 -34.42
N ASP A 11 6.95 -58.74 -34.49
CA ASP A 11 7.89 -58.28 -33.45
C ASP A 11 7.91 -56.76 -33.32
N THR A 12 7.86 -56.05 -34.46
CA THR A 12 7.78 -54.59 -34.50
C THR A 12 6.49 -54.06 -33.85
N VAL A 13 5.35 -54.71 -34.10
CA VAL A 13 4.07 -54.36 -33.46
C VAL A 13 4.12 -54.61 -31.95
N LYS A 14 4.69 -55.74 -31.49
CA LYS A 14 4.85 -56.03 -30.05
C LYS A 14 5.67 -54.96 -29.33
N LYS A 15 6.84 -54.60 -29.89
CA LYS A 15 7.68 -53.52 -29.36
C LYS A 15 6.95 -52.17 -29.34
N SER A 16 6.15 -51.89 -30.35
CA SER A 16 5.35 -50.66 -30.41
C SER A 16 4.28 -50.62 -29.32
N LEU A 17 3.62 -51.76 -29.02
CA LEU A 17 2.65 -51.88 -27.94
C LEU A 17 3.31 -51.72 -26.56
N GLU A 18 4.49 -52.30 -26.33
CA GLU A 18 5.26 -52.10 -25.09
C GLU A 18 5.66 -50.63 -24.89
N ASN A 19 6.12 -49.98 -25.95
CA ASN A 19 6.42 -48.55 -25.93
C ASN A 19 5.17 -47.70 -25.67
N LEU A 20 4.03 -48.09 -26.24
CA LEU A 20 2.75 -47.40 -26.05
C LEU A 20 2.27 -47.50 -24.60
N ASP A 21 2.34 -48.68 -23.98
CA ASP A 21 1.99 -48.88 -22.57
C ASP A 21 2.87 -48.03 -21.63
N GLY A 22 4.18 -48.02 -21.89
CA GLY A 22 5.11 -47.14 -21.17
C GLY A 22 4.79 -45.64 -21.35
N SER A 23 4.40 -45.23 -22.56
CA SER A 23 3.97 -43.86 -22.85
C SER A 23 2.66 -43.52 -22.13
N GLN A 24 1.66 -44.40 -22.14
CA GLN A 24 0.38 -44.23 -21.46
C GLN A 24 0.58 -44.04 -19.95
N SER A 25 1.40 -44.87 -19.31
CA SER A 25 1.71 -44.73 -17.88
C SER A 25 2.40 -43.39 -17.55
N LYS A 26 3.26 -42.90 -18.45
CA LYS A 26 3.90 -41.58 -18.28
C LYS A 26 2.90 -40.43 -18.41
N VAL A 27 1.97 -40.52 -19.37
CA VAL A 27 0.92 -39.51 -19.56
C VAL A 27 -0.05 -39.52 -18.38
N GLU A 28 -0.38 -40.69 -17.83
CA GLU A 28 -1.26 -40.85 -16.65
C GLU A 28 -0.64 -40.16 -15.43
N LYS A 29 0.66 -40.40 -15.20
CA LYS A 29 1.41 -39.71 -14.15
C LYS A 29 1.41 -38.19 -14.37
N ASN A 30 1.63 -37.73 -15.59
CA ASN A 30 1.64 -36.29 -15.89
C ASN A 30 0.27 -35.64 -15.63
N ALA A 31 -0.82 -36.31 -15.98
CA ALA A 31 -2.18 -35.84 -15.71
C ALA A 31 -2.43 -35.74 -14.20
N PHE A 32 -2.04 -36.76 -13.43
CA PHE A 32 -2.14 -36.76 -11.98
C PHE A 32 -1.32 -35.61 -11.34
N ASP A 33 -0.07 -35.43 -11.77
CA ASP A 33 0.79 -34.35 -11.29
C ASP A 33 0.19 -32.97 -11.63
N ALA A 34 -0.41 -32.81 -12.81
CA ALA A 34 -1.07 -31.58 -13.23
C ALA A 34 -2.34 -31.27 -12.41
N ILE A 35 -3.15 -32.27 -12.04
CA ILE A 35 -4.30 -32.12 -11.13
C ILE A 35 -3.82 -31.61 -9.77
N ASN A 36 -2.84 -32.29 -9.16
CA ASN A 36 -2.31 -31.90 -7.84
C ASN A 36 -1.69 -30.49 -7.85
N SER A 37 -0.95 -30.15 -8.91
CA SER A 37 -0.37 -28.82 -9.07
C SER A 37 -1.45 -27.75 -9.22
N SER A 38 -2.51 -28.03 -10.00
CA SER A 38 -3.64 -27.13 -10.18
C SER A 38 -4.40 -26.91 -8.87
N ASP A 39 -4.67 -27.96 -8.10
CA ASP A 39 -5.34 -27.86 -6.80
C ASP A 39 -4.50 -27.07 -5.78
N THR A 40 -3.17 -27.25 -5.81
CA THR A 40 -2.25 -26.45 -5.00
C THR A 40 -2.30 -24.98 -5.40
N ALA A 41 -2.27 -24.68 -6.70
CA ALA A 41 -2.38 -23.30 -7.20
C ALA A 41 -3.72 -22.66 -6.79
N LEU A 42 -4.84 -23.38 -6.90
CA LEU A 42 -6.16 -22.91 -6.45
C LEU A 42 -6.16 -22.53 -4.98
N ASN A 43 -5.54 -23.33 -4.11
CA ASN A 43 -5.45 -23.02 -2.68
C ASN A 43 -4.55 -21.82 -2.40
N LEU A 44 -3.40 -21.72 -3.06
CA LEU A 44 -2.49 -20.58 -2.91
C LEU A 44 -3.13 -19.27 -3.39
N VAL A 45 -3.90 -19.30 -4.48
CA VAL A 45 -4.63 -18.13 -4.96
C VAL A 45 -5.71 -17.71 -3.96
N LYS A 46 -6.48 -18.66 -3.39
CA LYS A 46 -7.48 -18.34 -2.35
C LYS A 46 -6.85 -17.66 -1.15
N GLU A 47 -5.74 -18.19 -0.65
CA GLU A 47 -4.98 -17.57 0.45
C GLU A 47 -4.45 -16.18 0.05
N GLY A 48 -3.97 -16.03 -1.19
CA GLY A 48 -3.54 -14.77 -1.76
C GLY A 48 -4.65 -13.71 -1.80
N MET A 49 -5.85 -14.10 -2.25
CA MET A 49 -7.03 -13.23 -2.28
C MET A 49 -7.43 -12.77 -0.86
N GLU A 50 -7.42 -13.67 0.12
CA GLU A 50 -7.70 -13.30 1.52
C GLU A 50 -6.68 -12.28 2.07
N LYS A 51 -5.40 -12.44 1.73
CA LYS A 51 -4.35 -11.47 2.09
C LYS A 51 -4.58 -10.11 1.42
N ILE A 52 -5.04 -10.09 0.18
CA ILE A 52 -5.37 -8.87 -0.55
C ILE A 52 -6.61 -8.17 0.03
N ASP A 53 -7.63 -8.92 0.45
CA ASP A 53 -8.78 -8.34 1.15
C ASP A 53 -8.38 -7.70 2.47
N ASN A 54 -7.50 -8.36 3.24
CA ASN A 54 -6.91 -7.79 4.45
C ASN A 54 -6.11 -6.51 4.14
N LEU A 55 -5.32 -6.51 3.06
CA LEU A 55 -4.60 -5.32 2.60
C LEU A 55 -5.58 -4.18 2.27
N SER A 56 -6.69 -4.47 1.60
CA SER A 56 -7.74 -3.48 1.30
C SER A 56 -8.26 -2.81 2.56
N ALA A 57 -8.59 -3.59 3.59
CA ALA A 57 -9.06 -3.02 4.86
C ALA A 57 -8.01 -2.11 5.51
N LYS A 58 -6.71 -2.41 5.36
CA LYS A 58 -5.62 -1.56 5.87
C LYS A 58 -5.47 -0.27 5.06
N ILE A 59 -5.64 -0.33 3.74
CA ILE A 59 -5.66 0.85 2.86
C ILE A 59 -6.80 1.80 3.27
N ASP A 60 -8.00 1.28 3.55
CA ASP A 60 -9.15 2.10 3.98
C ASP A 60 -8.91 2.80 5.32
N VAL A 61 -8.33 2.07 6.29
CA VAL A 61 -7.92 2.63 7.58
C VAL A 61 -6.87 3.72 7.39
N LEU A 62 -5.89 3.50 6.51
CA LEU A 62 -4.84 4.47 6.22
C LEU A 62 -5.43 5.73 5.55
N SER A 63 -6.33 5.58 4.58
CA SER A 63 -7.05 6.71 3.96
C SER A 63 -7.81 7.54 5.00
N THR A 64 -8.49 6.88 5.94
CA THR A 64 -9.20 7.56 7.03
C THR A 64 -8.23 8.33 7.94
N ALA A 65 -7.08 7.74 8.27
CA ALA A 65 -6.06 8.38 9.10
C ALA A 65 -5.44 9.61 8.41
N ILE A 66 -5.16 9.52 7.09
CA ILE A 66 -4.67 10.63 6.27
C ILE A 66 -5.68 11.78 6.27
N ASN A 67 -6.96 11.50 6.01
CA ASN A 67 -8.01 12.51 6.03
C ASN A 67 -8.15 13.20 7.39
N SER A 68 -8.11 12.42 8.48
CA SER A 68 -8.14 12.97 9.84
C SER A 68 -6.92 13.85 10.14
N THR A 69 -5.73 13.43 9.70
CA THR A 69 -4.50 14.19 9.91
C THR A 69 -4.50 15.48 9.11
N SER A 70 -4.96 15.47 7.85
CA SER A 70 -5.13 16.67 7.03
C SER A 70 -6.10 17.66 7.69
N ALA A 71 -7.22 17.19 8.26
CA ALA A 71 -8.15 18.05 8.99
C ALA A 71 -7.50 18.71 10.21
N LYS A 72 -6.72 17.96 10.98
CA LYS A 72 -5.97 18.49 12.13
C LYS A 72 -4.89 19.50 11.72
N MET A 73 -4.24 19.32 10.56
CA MET A 73 -3.28 20.29 10.03
C MET A 73 -3.94 21.62 9.68
N LYS A 74 -5.13 21.59 9.08
CA LYS A 74 -5.93 22.81 8.83
C LYS A 74 -6.33 23.52 10.12
N GLU A 75 -6.70 22.76 11.15
CA GLU A 75 -7.00 23.33 12.47
C GLU A 75 -5.75 23.98 13.11
N LEU A 76 -4.59 23.33 13.01
CA LEU A 76 -3.32 23.87 13.49
C LEU A 76 -2.94 25.17 12.75
N GLU A 77 -3.17 25.25 11.44
CA GLU A 77 -2.95 26.45 10.64
C GLU A 77 -3.83 27.62 11.14
N GLN A 78 -5.13 27.36 11.38
CA GLN A 78 -6.07 28.36 11.91
C GLN A 78 -5.68 28.83 13.31
N LEU A 79 -5.39 27.90 14.23
CA LEU A 79 -4.94 28.21 15.59
C LEU A 79 -3.67 29.03 15.59
N SER A 80 -2.70 28.66 14.75
CA SER A 80 -1.44 29.39 14.58
C SER A 80 -1.68 30.81 14.07
N GLY A 81 -2.59 30.98 13.09
CA GLY A 81 -3.01 32.30 12.60
C GLY A 81 -3.57 33.19 13.71
N MET A 82 -4.46 32.66 14.55
CA MET A 82 -5.01 33.41 15.69
C MET A 82 -3.94 33.85 16.69
N ILE A 83 -2.92 33.01 16.94
CA ILE A 83 -1.81 33.38 17.84
C ILE A 83 -0.98 34.52 17.25
N VAL A 84 -0.76 34.53 15.92
CA VAL A 84 -0.10 35.67 15.24
C VAL A 84 -0.90 36.96 15.45
N ASP A 85 -2.21 36.91 15.31
CA ASP A 85 -3.09 38.07 15.53
C ASP A 85 -3.01 38.57 16.98
N PHE A 86 -3.04 37.67 17.96
CA PHE A 86 -2.86 38.05 19.37
C PHE A 86 -1.49 38.66 19.65
N ALA A 87 -0.42 38.08 19.11
CA ALA A 87 0.93 38.64 19.25
C ALA A 87 1.02 40.05 18.63
N SER A 88 0.35 40.28 17.50
CA SER A 88 0.25 41.60 16.86
C SER A 88 -0.49 42.62 17.74
N VAL A 89 -1.61 42.23 18.36
CA VAL A 89 -2.35 43.06 19.31
C VAL A 89 -1.48 43.42 20.53
N ILE A 90 -0.78 42.45 21.12
CA ILE A 90 0.10 42.69 22.28
C ILE A 90 1.26 43.63 21.88
N ALA A 91 1.87 43.42 20.71
CA ALA A 91 2.90 44.33 20.20
C ALA A 91 2.36 45.77 20.03
N GLY A 92 1.13 45.92 19.54
CA GLY A 92 0.44 47.20 19.43
C GLY A 92 0.17 47.88 20.78
N ILE A 93 -0.28 47.11 21.78
CA ILE A 93 -0.48 47.60 23.16
C ILE A 93 0.86 48.05 23.75
N SER A 94 1.87 47.20 23.68
CA SER A 94 3.23 47.49 24.17
C SER A 94 3.81 48.76 23.54
N LYS A 95 3.62 48.97 22.24
CA LYS A 95 4.04 50.21 21.56
C LYS A 95 3.32 51.44 22.10
N LYS A 96 1.99 51.37 22.32
CA LYS A 96 1.22 52.47 22.91
C LYS A 96 1.65 52.76 24.34
N THR A 97 1.82 51.72 25.16
CA THR A 97 2.28 51.83 26.55
C THR A 97 3.67 52.47 26.63
N ASN A 98 4.59 52.09 25.74
CA ASN A 98 5.92 52.69 25.66
C ASN A 98 5.89 54.19 25.31
N ILE A 99 4.94 54.63 24.46
CA ILE A 99 4.75 56.06 24.14
C ILE A 99 4.13 56.80 25.34
N LEU A 100 3.14 56.19 25.99
CA LEU A 100 2.48 56.75 27.18
C LEU A 100 3.47 56.94 28.33
N SER A 101 4.31 55.94 28.60
CA SER A 101 5.30 56.00 29.66
C SER A 101 6.41 57.00 29.35
N LEU A 102 6.84 57.12 28.09
CA LEU A 102 7.76 58.18 27.66
C LEU A 102 7.18 59.58 27.94
N ASN A 103 5.92 59.81 27.59
CA ASN A 103 5.26 61.10 27.85
C ASN A 103 5.17 61.37 29.36
N ALA A 104 4.87 60.35 30.16
CA ALA A 104 4.84 60.46 31.62
C ALA A 104 6.23 60.76 32.21
N SER A 105 7.30 60.13 31.71
CA SER A 105 8.68 60.44 32.12
C SER A 105 9.06 61.89 31.80
N ILE A 106 8.65 62.41 30.65
CA ILE A 106 8.90 63.81 30.25
C ILE A 106 8.18 64.77 31.21
N GLU A 107 6.90 64.53 31.48
CA GLU A 107 6.11 65.40 32.35
C GLU A 107 6.57 65.33 33.82
N ALA A 108 6.98 64.14 34.29
CA ALA A 108 7.62 63.97 35.59
C ALA A 108 8.93 64.77 35.70
N GLY A 109 9.73 64.84 34.63
CA GLY A 109 10.91 65.70 34.56
C GLY A 109 10.57 67.19 34.64
N ARG A 110 9.46 67.63 34.05
CA ARG A 110 8.98 69.03 34.14
C ARG A 110 8.54 69.43 35.55
N ALA A 111 8.00 68.49 36.32
CA ALA A 111 7.60 68.71 37.70
C ALA A 111 8.79 68.80 38.70
N GLY A 112 10.02 68.62 38.23
CA GLY A 112 11.24 68.75 39.04
C GLY A 112 11.28 67.75 40.20
N GLU A 113 11.61 68.23 41.41
CA GLU A 113 11.70 67.40 42.62
C GLU A 113 10.39 66.67 42.95
N HIS A 114 9.23 67.26 42.67
CA HIS A 114 7.92 66.64 42.94
C HIS A 114 7.60 65.48 41.99
N GLY A 115 8.25 65.42 40.82
CA GLY A 115 8.03 64.37 39.82
C GLY A 115 8.97 63.17 39.92
N ARG A 116 9.97 63.19 40.82
CA ARG A 116 11.01 62.14 40.91
C ARG A 116 10.46 60.72 41.03
N GLY A 117 9.47 60.51 41.90
CA GLY A 117 8.83 59.19 42.07
C GLY A 117 8.07 58.73 40.82
N PHE A 118 7.36 59.65 40.16
CA PHE A 118 6.66 59.36 38.90
C PHE A 118 7.62 59.05 37.75
N ALA A 119 8.78 59.70 37.71
CA ALA A 119 9.80 59.44 36.69
C ALA A 119 10.33 58.00 36.76
N VAL A 120 10.54 57.47 37.98
CA VAL A 120 10.99 56.09 38.20
C VAL A 120 9.92 55.10 37.73
N VAL A 121 8.66 55.30 38.12
CA VAL A 121 7.54 54.44 37.69
C VAL A 121 7.38 54.47 36.16
N ALA A 122 7.49 55.64 35.55
CA ALA A 122 7.38 55.78 34.10
C ALA A 122 8.53 55.06 33.36
N SER A 123 9.75 55.07 33.91
CA SER A 123 10.86 54.27 33.36
C SER A 123 10.58 52.78 33.44
N GLU A 124 10.11 52.28 34.59
CA GLU A 124 9.82 50.86 34.77
C GLU A 124 8.71 50.38 33.81
N VAL A 125 7.64 51.17 33.66
CA VAL A 125 6.56 50.88 32.70
C VAL A 125 7.08 50.86 31.27
N ARG A 126 8.04 51.75 30.93
CA ARG A 126 8.68 51.77 29.61
C ARG A 126 9.48 50.49 29.36
N ASP A 127 10.24 50.04 30.34
CA ASP A 127 11.06 48.83 30.23
C ASP A 127 10.18 47.57 30.10
N LEU A 128 9.10 47.48 30.89
CA LEU A 128 8.10 46.42 30.76
C LEU A 128 7.42 46.43 29.38
N ALA A 129 7.10 47.60 28.85
CA ALA A 129 6.52 47.72 27.51
C ALA A 129 7.50 47.28 26.41
N ALA A 130 8.79 47.63 26.52
CA ALA A 130 9.82 47.17 25.60
C ALA A 130 10.02 45.65 25.68
N GLN A 131 10.02 45.07 26.88
CA GLN A 131 10.11 43.64 27.09
C GLN A 131 8.91 42.90 26.48
N SER A 132 7.69 43.40 26.70
CA SER A 132 6.47 42.80 26.14
C SER A 132 6.45 42.85 24.60
N ALA A 133 6.94 43.94 23.99
CA ALA A 133 7.10 44.02 22.53
C ALA A 133 8.12 42.99 22.01
N LYS A 134 9.23 42.79 22.74
CA LYS A 134 10.24 41.77 22.39
C LYS A 134 9.65 40.36 22.46
N SER A 135 8.97 40.02 23.55
CA SER A 135 8.32 38.70 23.71
C SER A 135 7.25 38.46 22.64
N SER A 136 6.47 39.47 22.28
CA SER A 136 5.49 39.36 21.19
C SER A 136 6.15 39.01 19.86
N LYS A 137 7.31 39.62 19.56
CA LYS A 137 8.10 39.32 18.35
C LYS A 137 8.66 37.90 18.36
N GLU A 138 9.15 37.44 19.52
CA GLU A 138 9.65 36.06 19.69
C GLU A 138 8.52 35.05 19.46
N ILE A 139 7.32 35.28 20.02
CA ILE A 139 6.12 34.47 19.77
C ILE A 139 5.81 34.40 18.27
N THR A 140 5.77 35.54 17.57
CA THR A 140 5.53 35.56 16.12
C THR A 140 6.55 34.70 15.37
N GLY A 141 7.85 34.80 15.71
CA GLY A 141 8.89 33.99 15.10
C GLY A 141 8.69 32.48 15.31
N THR A 142 8.37 32.07 16.54
CA THR A 142 8.10 30.66 16.85
C THR A 142 6.88 30.14 16.10
N ILE A 143 5.80 30.93 16.02
CA ILE A 143 4.58 30.53 15.31
C ILE A 143 4.80 30.44 13.80
N GLN A 144 5.62 31.32 13.21
CA GLN A 144 6.02 31.19 11.80
C GLN A 144 6.77 29.88 11.55
N SER A 145 7.64 29.44 12.45
CA SER A 145 8.30 28.12 12.34
C SER A 145 7.29 26.97 12.40
N ILE A 146 6.29 27.07 13.28
CA ILE A 146 5.20 26.08 13.37
C ILE A 146 4.37 26.03 12.07
N GLN A 147 4.06 27.18 11.48
CA GLN A 147 3.33 27.25 10.21
C GLN A 147 4.11 26.62 9.05
N THR A 148 5.42 26.88 8.96
CA THR A 148 6.28 26.23 7.95
C THR A 148 6.30 24.71 8.15
N PHE A 149 6.49 24.24 9.38
CA PHE A 149 6.47 22.82 9.71
C PHE A 149 5.13 22.16 9.36
N ALA A 150 4.00 22.81 9.66
CA ALA A 150 2.66 22.33 9.30
C ALA A 150 2.47 22.25 7.77
N SER A 151 2.97 23.24 7.03
CA SER A 151 2.92 23.28 5.56
C SER A 151 3.72 22.14 4.92
N ASP A 152 4.91 21.83 5.47
CA ASP A 152 5.72 20.72 4.99
C ASP A 152 5.06 19.37 5.30
N LEU A 153 4.49 19.20 6.49
CA LEU A 153 3.68 18.02 6.82
C LEU A 153 2.46 17.86 5.92
N ASP A 154 1.79 18.94 5.52
CA ASP A 154 0.64 18.86 4.59
C ASP A 154 1.06 18.34 3.20
N LYS A 155 2.28 18.64 2.74
CA LYS A 155 2.84 18.05 1.52
C LYS A 155 3.08 16.55 1.68
N GLU A 156 3.71 16.14 2.77
CA GLU A 156 3.97 14.72 3.06
C GLU A 156 2.65 13.92 3.15
N ILE A 157 1.61 14.50 3.75
CA ILE A 157 0.27 13.89 3.82
C ILE A 157 -0.35 13.73 2.42
N LYS A 158 -0.16 14.69 1.51
CA LYS A 158 -0.62 14.55 0.12
C LYS A 158 0.13 13.47 -0.64
N ASP A 159 1.42 13.33 -0.41
CA ASP A 159 2.20 12.25 -1.00
C ASP A 159 1.73 10.88 -0.49
N LEU A 160 1.42 10.78 0.81
CA LEU A 160 0.80 9.58 1.38
C LEU A 160 -0.58 9.28 0.77
N ASP A 161 -1.41 10.28 0.51
CA ASP A 161 -2.71 10.10 -0.15
C ASP A 161 -2.56 9.54 -1.58
N ASN A 162 -1.55 10.00 -2.32
CA ASN A 162 -1.23 9.44 -3.63
C ASN A 162 -0.77 7.97 -3.53
N ILE A 163 0.11 7.65 -2.57
CA ILE A 163 0.55 6.27 -2.34
C ILE A 163 -0.63 5.35 -2.01
N VAL A 164 -1.60 5.81 -1.22
CA VAL A 164 -2.83 5.05 -0.90
C VAL A 164 -3.65 4.77 -2.15
N LYS A 165 -3.79 5.75 -3.05
CA LYS A 165 -4.50 5.56 -4.34
C LYS A 165 -3.77 4.58 -5.26
N ASP A 166 -2.44 4.66 -5.31
CA ASP A 166 -1.63 3.73 -6.10
C ASP A 166 -1.75 2.30 -5.54
N GLN A 167 -1.74 2.13 -4.22
CA GLN A 167 -1.96 0.83 -3.58
C GLN A 167 -3.34 0.24 -3.89
N ALA A 168 -4.38 1.07 -3.98
CA ALA A 168 -5.71 0.63 -4.39
C ALA A 168 -5.71 0.13 -5.85
N THR A 169 -4.96 0.78 -6.74
CA THR A 169 -4.80 0.35 -8.14
C THR A 169 -4.05 -0.98 -8.23
N VAL A 170 -2.92 -1.11 -7.53
CA VAL A 170 -2.12 -2.35 -7.49
C VAL A 170 -2.95 -3.52 -6.94
N LYS A 171 -3.81 -3.27 -5.94
CA LYS A 171 -4.75 -4.26 -5.42
C LYS A 171 -5.66 -4.81 -6.53
N GLU A 172 -6.24 -3.95 -7.36
CA GLU A 172 -7.12 -4.36 -8.46
C GLU A 172 -6.35 -5.19 -9.51
N GLU A 173 -5.12 -4.79 -9.84
CA GLU A 173 -4.25 -5.54 -10.77
C GLU A 173 -3.94 -6.94 -10.25
N VAL A 174 -3.55 -7.06 -8.97
CA VAL A 174 -3.25 -8.36 -8.34
C VAL A 174 -4.50 -9.26 -8.31
N MET A 175 -5.67 -8.71 -8.02
CA MET A 175 -6.93 -9.46 -8.05
C MET A 175 -7.26 -9.99 -9.45
N SER A 176 -6.98 -9.19 -10.48
CA SER A 176 -7.14 -9.61 -11.88
C SER A 176 -6.20 -10.78 -12.22
N VAL A 177 -4.93 -10.70 -11.81
CA VAL A 177 -3.95 -11.80 -12.00
C VAL A 177 -4.40 -13.06 -11.29
N PHE A 178 -4.86 -12.97 -10.04
CA PHE A 178 -5.38 -14.13 -9.32
C PHE A 178 -6.57 -14.79 -10.01
N LYS A 179 -7.48 -13.99 -10.59
CA LYS A 179 -8.59 -14.51 -11.37
C LYS A 179 -8.11 -15.29 -12.61
N GLN A 180 -7.12 -14.76 -13.32
CA GLN A 180 -6.53 -15.46 -14.47
C GLN A 180 -5.86 -16.78 -14.07
N ILE A 181 -5.18 -16.82 -12.91
CA ILE A 181 -4.57 -18.06 -12.40
C ILE A 181 -5.66 -19.07 -12.04
N LEU A 182 -6.74 -18.65 -11.38
CA LEU A 182 -7.91 -19.50 -11.09
C LEU A 182 -8.47 -20.16 -12.37
N ASP A 183 -8.72 -19.36 -13.40
CA ASP A 183 -9.27 -19.84 -14.68
C ASP A 183 -8.31 -20.83 -15.36
N ALA A 184 -7.00 -20.53 -15.35
CA ALA A 184 -5.97 -21.42 -15.89
C ALA A 184 -5.89 -22.75 -15.12
N SER A 185 -5.96 -22.72 -13.78
CA SER A 185 -5.93 -23.92 -12.94
C SER A 185 -7.18 -24.79 -13.14
N TYR A 186 -8.37 -24.19 -13.28
CA TYR A 186 -9.58 -24.97 -13.60
C TYR A 186 -9.48 -25.64 -14.96
N THR A 187 -9.00 -24.91 -15.97
CA THR A 187 -8.80 -25.45 -17.32
C THR A 187 -7.79 -26.60 -17.30
N SER A 188 -6.68 -26.45 -16.58
CA SER A 188 -5.66 -27.49 -16.41
C SER A 188 -6.23 -28.75 -15.74
N ASN A 189 -7.07 -28.60 -14.71
CA ASN A 189 -7.73 -29.73 -14.04
C ASN A 189 -8.68 -30.46 -15.00
N ASP A 190 -9.50 -29.73 -15.76
CA ASP A 190 -10.43 -30.31 -16.74
C ASP A 190 -9.70 -31.10 -17.84
N VAL A 191 -8.66 -30.51 -18.44
CA VAL A 191 -7.83 -31.18 -19.45
C VAL A 191 -7.16 -32.43 -18.89
N SER A 192 -6.67 -32.36 -17.65
CA SER A 192 -6.01 -33.52 -17.01
C SER A 192 -6.98 -34.65 -16.73
N ARG A 193 -8.22 -34.36 -16.32
CA ARG A 193 -9.27 -35.37 -16.16
C ARG A 193 -9.69 -36.00 -17.48
N GLN A 194 -9.80 -35.20 -18.54
CA GLN A 194 -10.06 -35.74 -19.88
C GLN A 194 -8.93 -36.65 -20.33
N MET A 195 -7.67 -36.29 -20.01
CA MET A 195 -6.50 -37.10 -20.33
C MET A 195 -6.54 -38.46 -19.61
N GLU A 196 -6.94 -38.54 -18.34
CA GLU A 196 -7.15 -39.82 -17.64
C GLU A 196 -8.19 -40.70 -18.35
N HIS A 197 -9.30 -40.11 -18.81
CA HIS A 197 -10.34 -40.84 -19.55
C HIS A 197 -9.83 -41.37 -20.90
N GLU A 198 -9.10 -40.54 -21.66
CA GLU A 198 -8.52 -40.95 -22.95
C GLU A 198 -7.46 -42.05 -22.78
N ILE A 199 -6.64 -42.01 -21.72
CA ILE A 199 -5.67 -43.08 -21.45
C ILE A 199 -6.35 -44.38 -21.10
N ALA A 200 -7.44 -44.35 -20.32
CA ALA A 200 -8.22 -45.54 -20.01
C ALA A 200 -8.76 -46.19 -21.29
N TYR A 201 -9.34 -45.39 -22.19
CA TYR A 201 -9.79 -45.86 -23.50
C TYR A 201 -8.64 -46.41 -24.36
N GLN A 202 -7.48 -45.73 -24.40
CA GLN A 202 -6.34 -46.22 -25.16
C GLN A 202 -5.76 -47.51 -24.59
N ARG A 203 -5.81 -47.75 -23.26
CA ARG A 203 -5.41 -49.03 -22.66
C ARG A 203 -6.30 -50.18 -23.14
N ASP A 204 -7.62 -49.97 -23.15
CA ASP A 204 -8.58 -50.97 -23.64
C ASP A 204 -8.25 -51.36 -25.10
N VAL A 205 -7.99 -50.36 -25.96
CA VAL A 205 -7.60 -50.59 -27.37
C VAL A 205 -6.25 -51.30 -27.46
N THR A 206 -5.25 -50.91 -26.67
CA THR A 206 -3.93 -51.58 -26.64
C THR A 206 -4.06 -53.05 -26.26
N ASP A 207 -4.89 -53.36 -25.27
CA ASP A 207 -5.12 -54.74 -24.82
C ASP A 207 -5.84 -55.58 -25.87
N GLU A 208 -6.82 -55.01 -26.59
CA GLU A 208 -7.47 -55.67 -27.72
C GLU A 208 -6.47 -55.99 -28.84
N VAL A 209 -5.61 -55.03 -29.21
CA VAL A 209 -4.58 -55.24 -30.24
C VAL A 209 -3.55 -56.28 -29.79
N LYS A 210 -3.13 -56.23 -28.53
CA LYS A 210 -2.20 -57.22 -27.94
C LYS A 210 -2.77 -58.63 -28.02
N LYS A 211 -4.08 -58.79 -27.74
CA LYS A 211 -4.77 -60.08 -27.86
C LYS A 211 -4.82 -60.56 -29.32
N ALA A 212 -5.17 -59.69 -30.26
CA ALA A 212 -5.20 -60.04 -31.69
C ALA A 212 -3.81 -60.46 -32.21
N VAL A 213 -2.75 -59.76 -31.81
CA VAL A 213 -1.36 -60.10 -32.15
C VAL A 213 -0.96 -61.47 -31.60
N LEU A 214 -1.36 -61.80 -30.35
CA LEU A 214 -1.10 -63.11 -29.76
C LEU A 214 -1.84 -64.24 -30.50
N GLU A 215 -3.03 -63.98 -31.02
CA GLU A 215 -3.79 -64.94 -31.84
C GLU A 215 -3.14 -65.16 -33.21
N MET A 216 -2.54 -64.13 -33.82
CA MET A 216 -1.79 -64.25 -35.08
C MET A 216 -0.45 -64.99 -34.96
N CYS A 217 0.12 -65.08 -33.75
CA CYS A 217 1.33 -65.85 -33.46
C CYS A 217 1.08 -67.35 -33.24
N LYS A 218 -0.18 -67.80 -33.18
CA LYS A 218 -0.56 -69.21 -33.02
C LYS A 218 -0.70 -69.90 -34.38
#